data_AF-A0A059WXH5-F1
#
_entry.id   AF-A0A059WXH5-F1
#
_cell.length_a   1.000
_cell.length_b   1.000
_cell.length_c   1.000
_cell.angle_alpha   90.00
_cell.angle_beta   90.00
_cell.angle_gamma   90.00
#
_symmetry.space_group_name_H-M   'P 1'
#
loop_
_entity.id
_entity.type
_entity.pdbx_description
1 polymer ?
#
loop_
_entity_poly.entity_id
_entity_poly.type
_entity_poly.pdbx_seq_one_letter_code
_entity_poly.pdbx_strand_id
1 'polypeptide(L)'
;MDKDKNPYIELVGDGFKISKEGQKYLDKIVTDSTGPVYAFYGKSSPLLAAAAMARLSRRGSDLREIYLDEFAATGEADAAGLIHRVVTAYGDDSVQQLIGMHLVVEDASNILTKLLETV
;
A
#
# COMPACT_ATOMS: atom_id res chain seq x y z
N MET A 1 -1.25 15.82 -13.54
CA MET A 1 -2.16 16.36 -12.52
C MET A 1 -1.34 17.24 -11.60
N ASP A 2 -1.79 18.46 -11.29
CA ASP A 2 -1.17 19.25 -10.22
C ASP A 2 -1.18 18.40 -8.94
N LYS A 3 -0.01 18.22 -8.33
CA LYS A 3 0.10 17.56 -7.01
C LYS A 3 -0.71 18.29 -5.93
N ASP A 4 -1.10 19.53 -6.19
CA ASP A 4 -1.81 20.43 -5.27
C ASP A 4 -3.27 20.06 -4.98
N LYS A 5 -3.85 19.06 -5.65
CA LYS A 5 -5.19 18.57 -5.31
C LYS A 5 -5.29 17.05 -5.37
N ASN A 6 -4.44 16.34 -4.63
CA ASN A 6 -4.75 14.94 -4.31
C ASN A 6 -6.00 14.94 -3.41
N PRO A 7 -7.17 14.48 -3.89
CA PRO A 7 -8.40 14.56 -3.11
C PRO A 7 -8.43 13.56 -1.95
N TYR A 8 -7.51 12.59 -1.92
CA TYR A 8 -7.48 11.51 -0.93
C TYR A 8 -6.77 11.89 0.37
N ILE A 9 -6.00 12.97 0.36
CA ILE A 9 -5.16 13.39 1.47
C ILE A 9 -5.35 14.88 1.74
N GLU A 10 -5.44 15.25 3.02
CA GLU A 10 -5.45 16.62 3.52
C GLU A 10 -4.13 16.93 4.22
N LEU A 11 -3.55 18.09 3.94
CA LEU A 11 -2.40 18.60 4.68
C LEU A 11 -2.85 19.04 6.08
N VAL A 12 -2.22 18.51 7.12
CA VAL A 12 -2.48 18.89 8.51
C VAL A 12 -1.13 19.15 9.19
N GLY A 13 -0.76 20.44 9.29
CA GLY A 13 0.56 20.84 9.76
C GLY A 13 1.66 20.30 8.83
N ASP A 14 2.66 19.62 9.39
CA ASP A 14 3.75 18.98 8.64
C ASP A 14 3.42 17.55 8.19
N GLY A 15 2.20 17.07 8.50
CA GLY A 15 1.74 15.72 8.22
C GLY A 15 0.58 15.67 7.23
N PHE A 16 0.19 14.44 6.94
CA PHE A 16 -0.93 14.14 6.06
C PHE A 16 -2.02 13.45 6.86
N LYS A 17 -3.26 13.71 6.49
CA LYS A 17 -4.43 13.02 7.00
C LYS A 17 -5.23 12.46 5.84
N ILE A 18 -5.70 11.22 5.96
CA ILE A 18 -6.63 10.64 4.99
C ILE A 18 -7.92 11.45 5.00
N SER A 19 -8.28 12.00 3.84
CA SER A 19 -9.50 12.79 3.67
C SER A 19 -10.74 11.90 3.69
N LYS A 20 -11.94 12.50 3.73
CA LYS A 20 -13.19 11.73 3.58
C LYS A 20 -13.27 10.97 2.26
N GLU A 21 -12.71 11.52 1.19
CA GLU A 21 -12.71 10.85 -0.12
C GLU A 21 -11.64 9.75 -0.18
N GLY A 22 -10.49 9.94 0.47
CA GLY A 22 -9.47 8.90 0.62
C GLY A 22 -9.99 7.70 1.40
N GLN A 23 -10.74 7.95 2.47
CA GLN A 23 -11.37 6.89 3.26
C GLN A 23 -12.35 6.07 2.42
N LYS A 24 -13.28 6.73 1.72
CA LYS A 24 -14.22 6.07 0.79
C LYS A 24 -13.54 5.29 -0.33
N TYR A 25 -12.36 5.74 -0.74
CA TYR A 25 -11.55 5.03 -1.73
C TYR A 25 -10.98 3.75 -1.13
N LEU A 26 -10.36 3.82 0.05
CA LEU A 26 -9.80 2.66 0.76
C LEU A 26 -10.85 1.60 1.07
N ASP A 27 -12.05 1.99 1.50
CA ASP A 27 -13.14 1.05 1.81
C ASP A 27 -13.49 0.11 0.62
N LYS A 28 -13.16 0.51 -0.60
CA LYS A 28 -13.40 -0.28 -1.83
C LYS A 28 -12.24 -1.18 -2.22
N ILE A 29 -11.07 -1.00 -1.60
CA ILE A 29 -9.82 -1.61 -2.04
C ILE A 29 -9.02 -2.29 -0.93
N VAL A 30 -9.37 -2.10 0.35
CA VAL A 30 -8.81 -2.87 1.49
C VAL A 30 -9.89 -3.47 2.38
N THR A 31 -9.66 -4.69 2.89
CA THR A 31 -10.67 -5.44 3.67
C THR A 31 -11.04 -4.74 4.99
N ASP A 32 -10.11 -3.98 5.54
CA ASP A 32 -10.34 -3.06 6.66
C ASP A 32 -9.49 -1.80 6.43
N SER A 33 -10.15 -0.66 6.34
CA SER A 33 -9.53 0.63 6.05
C SER A 33 -9.08 1.40 7.29
N THR A 34 -9.35 0.88 8.50
CA THR A 34 -9.04 1.54 9.77
C THR A 34 -8.29 0.64 10.74
N GLY A 35 -8.53 -0.67 10.71
CA GLY A 35 -7.91 -1.65 11.57
C GLY A 35 -6.46 -1.99 11.21
N PRO A 36 -5.78 -2.76 12.09
CA PRO A 36 -4.38 -3.12 11.93
C PRO A 36 -4.13 -4.32 11.01
N VAL A 37 -5.18 -5.11 10.72
CA VAL A 37 -5.10 -6.27 9.84
C VAL A 37 -5.98 -5.99 8.64
N TYR A 38 -5.36 -5.89 7.47
CA TYR A 38 -6.07 -5.66 6.23
C TYR A 38 -5.30 -6.26 5.06
N ALA A 39 -6.03 -6.59 4.02
CA ALA A 39 -5.49 -6.97 2.72
C ALA A 39 -6.01 -6.00 1.67
N PHE A 40 -5.18 -5.67 0.68
CA PHE A 40 -5.68 -5.05 -0.54
C PHE A 40 -6.59 -6.06 -1.27
N TYR A 41 -7.55 -5.62 -2.09
CA TYR A 41 -8.41 -6.53 -2.85
C TYR A 41 -9.10 -5.86 -4.04
N GLY A 42 -9.69 -6.69 -4.90
CA GLY A 42 -10.63 -6.25 -5.93
C GLY A 42 -9.98 -5.37 -6.99
N LYS A 43 -10.28 -4.06 -6.96
CA LYS A 43 -9.82 -3.07 -7.94
C LYS A 43 -8.47 -2.43 -7.61
N SER A 44 -7.86 -2.74 -6.45
CA SER A 44 -6.49 -2.30 -6.17
C SER A 44 -5.54 -2.95 -7.16
N SER A 45 -4.81 -2.15 -7.92
CA SER A 45 -3.67 -2.66 -8.68
C SER A 45 -2.59 -3.19 -7.71
N PRO A 46 -2.17 -4.45 -7.83
CA PRO A 46 -1.11 -5.03 -7.01
C PRO A 46 0.22 -4.26 -7.14
N LEU A 47 0.47 -3.67 -8.30
CA LEU A 47 1.67 -2.87 -8.55
C LEU A 47 1.70 -1.59 -7.70
N LEU A 48 0.55 -0.95 -7.48
CA LEU A 48 0.47 0.24 -6.61
C LEU A 48 0.72 -0.12 -5.15
N ALA A 49 0.20 -1.25 -4.68
CA ALA A 49 0.46 -1.74 -3.33
C ALA A 49 1.95 -2.09 -3.15
N ALA A 50 2.55 -2.76 -4.13
CA ALA A 50 3.99 -3.10 -4.12
C ALA A 50 4.87 -1.84 -4.10
N ALA A 51 4.54 -0.84 -4.91
CA ALA A 51 5.27 0.43 -4.93
C ALA A 51 5.16 1.18 -3.59
N ALA A 52 3.97 1.18 -2.96
CA ALA A 52 3.79 1.73 -1.63
C ALA A 52 4.61 0.98 -0.56
N MET A 53 4.69 -0.36 -0.63
CA MET A 53 5.52 -1.17 0.27
C MET A 53 7.01 -0.90 0.09
N ALA A 54 7.48 -0.77 -1.15
CA ALA A 54 8.87 -0.39 -1.42
C ALA A 54 9.21 0.96 -0.78
N ARG A 55 8.27 1.92 -0.81
CA ARG A 55 8.42 3.23 -0.19
C ARG A 55 8.36 3.18 1.34
N LEU A 56 7.52 2.33 1.92
CA LEU A 56 7.33 2.17 3.36
C LEU A 56 8.67 1.95 4.09
N SER A 57 9.58 1.17 3.50
CA SER A 57 10.93 0.94 4.05
C SER A 57 11.72 2.22 4.39
N ARG A 58 11.38 3.34 3.75
CA ARG A 58 12.08 4.64 3.85
C ARG A 58 11.21 5.75 4.42
N ARG A 59 9.93 5.50 4.66
CA ARG A 59 8.95 6.47 5.18
C ARG A 59 8.16 5.79 6.30
N GLY A 60 8.34 6.25 7.53
CA GLY A 60 7.66 5.71 8.72
C GLY A 60 6.17 6.06 8.83
N SER A 61 5.45 6.13 7.72
CA SER A 61 4.02 6.42 7.62
C SER A 61 3.21 5.12 7.42
N ASP A 62 1.90 5.19 7.59
CA ASP A 62 1.01 4.06 7.26
C ASP A 62 1.06 3.75 5.75
N LEU A 63 1.05 2.47 5.39
CA LEU A 63 1.11 2.04 3.99
C LEU A 63 -0.08 2.60 3.16
N ARG A 64 -1.26 2.78 3.76
CA ARG A 64 -2.44 3.38 3.12
C ARG A 64 -2.23 4.85 2.82
N GLU A 65 -1.55 5.59 3.69
CA GLU A 65 -1.20 7.00 3.43
C GLU A 65 -0.24 7.11 2.25
N ILE A 66 0.82 6.29 2.23
CA ILE A 66 1.78 6.24 1.11
C ILE A 66 1.07 5.88 -0.19
N TYR A 67 0.19 4.87 -0.15
CA TYR A 67 -0.60 4.47 -1.29
C TYR A 67 -1.45 5.62 -1.85
N LEU A 68 -2.19 6.31 -0.98
CA LEU A 68 -3.08 7.41 -1.39
C LEU A 68 -2.31 8.65 -1.86
N ASP A 69 -1.24 9.00 -1.18
CA ASP A 69 -0.42 10.19 -1.44
C ASP A 69 0.34 10.08 -2.77
N GLU A 70 0.99 8.94 -3.02
CA GLU A 70 1.94 8.80 -4.13
C GLU A 70 1.38 8.04 -5.34
N PHE A 71 0.41 7.16 -5.17
CA PHE A 71 0.05 6.17 -6.20
C PHE A 71 -1.42 6.18 -6.62
N ALA A 72 -2.37 6.43 -5.71
CA ALA A 72 -3.79 6.37 -6.02
C ALA A 72 -4.25 7.42 -7.05
N ALA A 73 -3.56 8.57 -7.12
CA ALA A 73 -3.87 9.64 -8.07
C ALA A 73 -3.05 9.56 -9.38
N THR A 74 -1.87 8.93 -9.35
CA THR A 74 -0.91 8.89 -10.46
C THR A 74 -1.02 7.62 -11.31
N GLY A 75 -1.40 6.50 -10.70
CA GLY A 75 -1.63 5.23 -11.37
C GLY A 75 -0.36 4.42 -11.67
N GLU A 76 -0.52 3.39 -12.49
CA GLU A 76 0.49 2.32 -12.64
C GLU A 76 1.79 2.76 -13.32
N ALA A 77 1.76 3.79 -14.17
CA ALA A 77 2.96 4.26 -14.86
C ALA A 77 4.01 4.81 -13.88
N ASP A 78 3.58 5.59 -12.89
CA ASP A 78 4.46 6.16 -11.87
C ASP A 78 4.98 5.07 -10.92
N ALA A 79 4.10 4.12 -10.55
CA ALA A 79 4.50 2.95 -9.77
C ALA A 79 5.54 2.10 -10.50
N ALA A 80 5.33 1.79 -11.79
CA ALA A 80 6.28 1.05 -12.62
C ALA A 80 7.63 1.77 -12.71
N GLY A 81 7.61 3.11 -12.88
CA GLY A 81 8.81 3.93 -12.91
C GLY A 81 9.59 3.91 -11.59
N LEU A 82 8.89 3.93 -10.45
CA LEU A 82 9.52 3.80 -9.13
C LEU A 82 10.16 2.41 -8.98
N ILE A 83 9.40 1.35 -9.23
CA ILE A 83 9.89 -0.04 -9.12
C ILE A 83 11.13 -0.22 -10.01
N HIS A 84 11.07 0.22 -11.27
CA HIS A 84 12.20 0.16 -12.19
C HIS A 84 13.44 0.87 -11.64
N ARG A 85 13.27 2.06 -11.04
CA ARG A 85 14.38 2.81 -10.44
C ARG A 85 14.94 2.11 -9.21
N VAL A 86 14.07 1.57 -8.36
CA VAL A 86 14.48 0.85 -7.14
C VAL A 86 15.34 -0.36 -7.50
N VAL A 87 14.90 -1.12 -8.48
CA VAL A 87 15.62 -2.28 -9.04
C VAL A 87 16.95 -1.85 -9.67
N THR A 88 16.92 -0.94 -10.65
CA THR A 88 18.10 -0.66 -11.49
C THR A 88 19.14 0.21 -10.80
N ALA A 89 18.72 1.19 -10.00
CA ALA A 89 19.64 2.15 -9.39
C ALA A 89 20.17 1.71 -8.02
N TYR A 90 19.41 0.88 -7.30
CA TYR A 90 19.79 0.43 -5.96
C TYR A 90 20.06 -1.07 -5.87
N GLY A 91 19.85 -1.83 -6.97
CA GLY A 91 20.03 -3.28 -6.99
C GLY A 91 19.05 -4.03 -6.10
N ASP A 92 17.92 -3.41 -5.77
CA ASP A 92 16.93 -3.97 -4.85
C ASP A 92 15.90 -4.81 -5.63
N ASP A 93 16.35 -5.99 -6.06
CA ASP A 93 15.51 -6.95 -6.78
C ASP A 93 14.39 -7.53 -5.89
N SER A 94 14.51 -7.43 -4.56
CA SER A 94 13.52 -7.92 -3.60
C SER A 94 12.16 -7.22 -3.75
N VAL A 95 12.16 -5.96 -4.21
CA VAL A 95 10.95 -5.16 -4.43
C VAL A 95 10.07 -5.72 -5.56
N GLN A 96 10.65 -6.41 -6.54
CA GLN A 96 9.85 -7.07 -7.58
C GLN A 96 8.97 -8.20 -7.01
N GLN A 97 9.33 -8.73 -5.83
CA GLN A 97 8.60 -9.79 -5.16
C GLN A 97 7.40 -9.28 -4.36
N LEU A 98 7.24 -7.96 -4.21
CA LEU A 98 6.13 -7.34 -3.47
C LEU A 98 4.79 -7.43 -4.21
N ILE A 99 4.79 -7.94 -5.45
CA ILE A 99 3.57 -8.19 -6.21
C ILE A 99 3.05 -9.60 -5.84
N GLY A 100 2.18 -9.69 -4.83
CA GLY A 100 1.50 -10.94 -4.47
C GLY A 100 0.48 -10.78 -3.32
N MET A 101 -0.59 -11.59 -3.34
CA MET A 101 -1.61 -11.64 -2.28
C MET A 101 -2.62 -12.77 -2.55
N HIS A 102 -3.29 -13.26 -1.50
CA HIS A 102 -4.68 -13.72 -1.38
C HIS A 102 -4.69 -14.76 -0.23
N LEU A 103 -5.44 -14.49 0.85
CA LEU A 103 -5.41 -15.14 2.17
C LEU A 103 -6.85 -15.41 2.63
N VAL A 104 -7.16 -16.54 3.27
CA VAL A 104 -8.35 -16.74 4.15
C VAL A 104 -8.04 -17.84 5.18
N VAL A 105 -8.40 -17.68 6.47
CA VAL A 105 -8.23 -18.76 7.46
C VAL A 105 -9.33 -18.80 8.55
N GLU A 106 -10.20 -19.80 8.50
CA GLU A 106 -11.14 -20.20 9.57
C GLU A 106 -11.18 -21.75 9.67
N ASP A 107 -11.60 -22.33 10.81
CA ASP A 107 -11.22 -23.69 11.31
C ASP A 107 -9.71 -23.86 11.58
N ALA A 108 -9.15 -22.79 12.12
CA ALA A 108 -7.77 -22.67 12.54
C ALA A 108 -7.37 -23.64 13.69
N SER A 109 -6.31 -24.42 13.47
CA SER A 109 -5.77 -25.38 14.45
C SER A 109 -4.77 -24.76 15.44
N ASN A 110 -4.25 -25.49 16.43
CA ASN A 110 -3.15 -25.03 17.32
C ASN A 110 -1.82 -24.73 16.59
N ILE A 111 -1.81 -24.91 15.29
CA ILE A 111 -0.74 -24.61 14.37
C ILE A 111 -1.11 -23.43 13.42
N LEU A 112 -2.37 -22.90 13.35
CA LEU A 112 -2.80 -21.67 12.61
C LEU A 112 -1.78 -20.51 12.71
N THR A 113 -0.99 -20.28 13.75
CA THR A 113 -0.98 -20.39 15.22
C THR A 113 0.47 -20.66 15.58
N LYS A 114 1.23 -21.38 14.73
CA LYS A 114 2.67 -21.12 14.61
C LYS A 114 2.83 -20.11 13.47
N LEU A 115 3.18 -20.57 12.29
CA LEU A 115 2.96 -20.10 10.91
C LEU A 115 2.51 -18.68 10.50
N LEU A 116 1.72 -17.92 11.26
CA LEU A 116 1.85 -16.46 11.17
C LEU A 116 3.24 -16.01 11.71
N GLU A 117 4.09 -16.94 12.20
CA GLU A 117 5.25 -16.68 13.08
C GLU A 117 6.69 -16.97 12.58
N THR A 118 7.03 -17.08 11.29
CA THR A 118 8.45 -16.84 10.86
C THR A 118 8.46 -15.74 9.82
N VAL A 119 8.71 -14.50 10.27
CA VAL A 119 9.17 -13.40 9.40
C VAL A 119 10.67 -13.56 9.20
#